data_AF-A0A6G7KBE7-F1
#
_entry.id   AF-A0A6G7KBE7-F1
#
_cell.length_a   1.000
_cell.length_b   1.000
_cell.length_c   1.000
_cell.angle_alpha   90.00
_cell.angle_beta   90.00
_cell.angle_gamma   90.00
#
_symmetry.space_group_name_H-M   'P 1'
#
loop_
_entity.id
_entity.type
_entity.pdbx_description
1 polymer ?
#
loop_
_entity_poly.entity_id
_entity_poly.type
_entity_poly.pdbx_seq_one_letter_code
_entity_poly.pdbx_strand_id
1 'polypeptide(L)'
;MQTIDLFEVFLYLFPLLEIIIISLFCKPFLHYKTFKLSVTDVTMPILLLGIHLLSVRLLTYSLLPNYILLVFALGLLVTLYFDFSKKTVKANKVFSVWLKIAFIIGFIMYYAIVAARLVQRIRG
;
A
#
# COMPACT_ATOMS: atom_id res chain seq x y z
N MET A 1 10.44 5.27 30.41
CA MET A 1 10.16 5.94 29.12
C MET A 1 10.83 5.12 28.03
N GLN A 2 10.05 4.43 27.19
CA GLN A 2 10.62 3.70 26.05
C GLN A 2 11.22 4.72 25.07
N THR A 3 12.53 4.62 24.83
CA THR A 3 13.24 5.42 23.84
C THR A 3 12.51 5.32 22.50
N ILE A 4 12.24 6.47 21.89
CA ILE A 4 11.71 6.54 20.53
C ILE A 4 12.82 6.00 19.62
N ASP A 5 12.58 4.83 19.03
CA ASP A 5 13.46 4.29 18.01
C ASP A 5 13.29 5.16 16.76
N LEU A 6 14.37 5.83 16.35
CA LEU A 6 14.40 6.66 15.14
C LEU A 6 13.90 5.87 13.92
N PHE A 7 14.17 4.57 13.88
CA PHE A 7 13.69 3.69 12.83
C PHE A 7 12.16 3.56 12.82
N GLU A 8 11.52 3.55 13.98
CA GLU A 8 10.04 3.47 14.07
C GLU A 8 9.38 4.76 13.58
N VAL A 9 9.93 5.92 13.95
CA VAL A 9 9.46 7.23 13.44
C VAL A 9 9.67 7.34 11.94
N PHE A 10 10.83 6.89 11.44
CA PHE A 10 11.11 6.83 10.02
C PHE A 10 10.05 6.02 9.29
N LEU A 11 9.73 4.81 9.78
CA LEU A 11 8.70 3.98 9.17
C LEU A 11 7.38 4.75 9.05
N TYR A 12 6.89 5.38 10.12
CA TYR A 12 5.58 6.08 10.09
C TYR A 12 5.44 7.12 8.98
N LEU A 13 6.53 7.81 8.65
CA LEU A 13 6.56 8.85 7.61
C LEU A 13 6.98 8.31 6.24
N PHE A 14 7.59 7.13 6.19
CA PHE A 14 8.28 6.64 5.01
C PHE A 14 7.39 6.54 3.77
N PRO A 15 6.17 5.97 3.80
CA PRO A 15 5.33 5.89 2.60
C PRO A 15 4.93 7.27 2.08
N LEU A 16 4.74 8.26 2.96
CA LEU A 16 4.44 9.64 2.56
C LEU A 16 5.65 10.30 1.90
N LEU A 17 6.82 10.20 2.53
CA LEU A 17 8.07 10.73 2.00
C LEU A 17 8.37 10.13 0.62
N GLU A 18 8.14 8.83 0.46
CA GLU A 18 8.37 8.14 -0.79
C GLU A 18 7.47 8.66 -1.92
N ILE A 19 6.16 8.81 -1.67
CA ILE A 19 5.23 9.38 -2.65
C ILE A 19 5.68 10.79 -3.06
N ILE A 20 6.11 11.61 -2.09
CA ILE A 20 6.59 12.97 -2.33
C ILE A 20 7.86 12.94 -3.19
N ILE A 21 8.86 12.16 -2.81
CA ILE A 21 10.15 12.05 -3.53
C ILE A 21 9.92 11.54 -4.96
N ILE A 22 9.15 10.47 -5.12
CA ILE A 22 8.90 9.87 -6.44
C ILE A 22 8.10 10.84 -7.31
N SER A 23 7.10 11.53 -6.76
CA SER A 23 6.28 12.46 -7.53
C SER A 23 7.04 13.71 -7.97
N LEU A 24 7.98 14.21 -7.16
CA LEU A 24 8.77 15.39 -7.45
C LEU A 24 9.96 15.10 -8.38
N PHE A 25 10.72 14.04 -8.11
CA PHE A 25 12.01 13.80 -8.75
C PHE A 25 11.98 12.63 -9.73
N CYS A 26 11.24 11.56 -9.43
CA CYS A 26 11.31 10.33 -10.21
C CYS A 26 10.23 10.22 -11.30
N LYS A 27 9.24 11.12 -11.31
CA LYS A 27 8.11 11.09 -12.25
C LYS A 27 8.51 11.00 -13.74
N PRO A 28 9.57 11.67 -14.23
CA PRO A 28 10.04 11.50 -15.60
C PRO A 28 10.53 10.08 -15.91
N PHE A 29 11.15 9.41 -14.93
CA PHE A 29 11.72 8.07 -15.06
C PHE A 29 10.67 6.95 -14.99
N LEU A 30 9.47 7.25 -14.49
CA LEU A 30 8.34 6.30 -14.44
C LEU A 30 7.73 6.01 -15.82
N HIS A 31 8.09 6.80 -16.83
CA HIS A 31 7.67 6.62 -18.21
C HIS A 31 8.85 6.12 -19.04
N TYR A 32 8.99 4.80 -19.16
CA TYR A 32 10.02 4.21 -20.00
C TYR A 32 9.40 3.41 -21.16
N LYS A 33 9.55 3.95 -22.38
CA LYS A 33 9.02 3.37 -23.63
C LYS A 33 7.53 3.04 -23.53
N THR A 34 7.19 1.76 -23.39
CA THR A 34 5.83 1.23 -23.30
C THR A 34 5.32 1.08 -21.87
N PHE A 35 6.21 1.13 -20.87
CA PHE A 35 5.84 1.02 -19.46
C PHE A 35 5.53 2.40 -18.89
N LYS A 36 4.27 2.56 -18.47
CA LYS A 36 3.83 3.72 -17.68
C LYS A 36 3.53 3.23 -16.27
N LEU A 37 4.52 3.34 -15.39
CA LEU A 37 4.34 3.05 -13.97
C LEU A 37 3.73 4.27 -13.31
N SER A 38 2.72 4.07 -12.47
CA SER A 38 2.24 5.12 -11.60
C SER A 38 3.09 5.19 -10.34
N VAL A 39 3.08 6.36 -9.68
CA VAL A 39 3.75 6.54 -8.38
C VAL A 39 3.28 5.48 -7.38
N THR A 40 1.97 5.17 -7.39
CA THR A 40 1.38 4.15 -6.51
C THR A 40 1.91 2.74 -6.77
N ASP A 41 2.23 2.41 -8.03
CA ASP A 41 2.76 1.08 -8.37
C ASP A 41 4.19 0.90 -7.83
N VAL A 42 4.97 1.99 -7.81
CA VAL A 42 6.35 1.98 -7.31
C VAL A 42 6.40 2.03 -5.78
N THR A 43 5.45 2.71 -5.14
CA THR A 43 5.32 2.77 -3.68
C THR A 43 4.75 1.49 -3.06
N MET A 44 4.04 0.68 -3.84
CA MET A 44 3.36 -0.51 -3.33
C MET A 44 4.30 -1.56 -2.68
N PRO A 45 5.47 -1.93 -3.24
CA PRO A 45 6.37 -2.89 -2.60
C PRO A 45 6.90 -2.41 -1.24
N ILE A 46 7.16 -1.12 -1.10
CA ILE A 46 7.63 -0.53 0.15
C ILE A 46 6.50 -0.46 1.17
N LEU A 47 5.29 -0.09 0.74
CA LEU A 47 4.09 -0.12 1.57
C LEU A 47 3.85 -1.53 2.14
N LEU A 48 3.99 -2.58 1.32
CA LEU A 48 3.89 -3.98 1.73
C LEU A 48 4.93 -4.33 2.80
N LEU A 49 6.20 -3.96 2.57
CA LEU A 49 7.27 -4.18 3.55
C LEU A 49 6.96 -3.47 4.88
N GLY A 50 6.47 -2.23 4.80
CA GLY A 50 6.07 -1.45 5.95
C GLY A 50 4.91 -2.09 6.74
N ILE A 51 3.89 -2.59 6.05
CA ILE A 51 2.79 -3.37 6.65
C ILE A 51 3.36 -4.55 7.42
N HIS A 52 4.25 -5.33 6.81
CA HIS A 52 4.86 -6.49 7.45
C HIS A 52 5.63 -6.10 8.72
N LEU A 53 6.56 -5.15 8.61
CA LEU A 53 7.43 -4.76 9.72
C LEU A 53 6.64 -4.16 10.89
N LEU A 54 5.67 -3.27 10.62
CA LEU A 54 4.87 -2.65 11.66
C LEU A 54 3.88 -3.62 12.30
N SER A 55 3.25 -4.50 11.52
CA SER A 55 2.33 -5.50 12.08
C SER A 55 3.05 -6.49 12.98
N VAL A 56 4.22 -6.99 12.59
CA VAL A 56 5.03 -7.87 13.44
C VAL A 56 5.44 -7.17 14.74
N ARG A 57 5.82 -5.88 14.68
CA ARG A 57 6.16 -5.10 15.88
C ARG A 57 4.97 -4.82 16.80
N LEU A 58 3.77 -4.67 16.24
CA LEU A 58 2.55 -4.38 16.99
C LEU A 58 1.89 -5.64 17.58
N LEU A 59 1.76 -6.69 16.76
CA LEU A 59 0.89 -7.85 17.00
C LEU A 59 1.65 -9.17 17.11
N THR A 60 2.98 -9.18 16.98
CA THR A 60 3.87 -10.38 16.89
C THR A 60 3.67 -11.28 15.67
N TYR A 61 2.67 -11.01 14.82
CA TYR A 61 2.45 -11.68 13.54
C TYR A 61 2.25 -10.67 12.39
N SER A 62 2.43 -11.14 11.17
CA SER A 62 2.30 -10.32 9.95
C SER A 62 0.85 -10.21 9.49
N LEU A 63 0.36 -8.98 9.28
CA LEU A 63 -0.94 -8.72 8.65
C LEU A 63 -0.88 -8.75 7.11
N LEU A 64 0.33 -8.83 6.52
CA LEU A 64 0.52 -8.84 5.07
C LEU A 64 -0.23 -9.99 4.36
N PRO A 65 -0.25 -11.25 4.86
CA PRO A 65 -1.03 -12.32 4.24
C PRO A 65 -2.54 -12.02 4.18
N ASN A 66 -3.09 -11.48 5.28
CA ASN A 66 -4.51 -11.12 5.36
C ASN A 66 -4.86 -10.01 4.36
N TYR A 67 -3.98 -9.02 4.25
CA TYR A 67 -4.10 -7.95 3.26
C TYR A 67 -4.06 -8.47 1.82
N ILE A 68 -3.10 -9.33 1.50
CA ILE A 68 -2.99 -9.92 0.15
C ILE A 68 -4.27 -10.69 -0.21
N LEU A 69 -4.79 -11.48 0.73
CA LEU A 69 -6.02 -12.24 0.55
C LEU A 69 -7.21 -11.31 0.26
N LEU A 70 -7.34 -10.23 1.04
CA LEU A 70 -8.38 -9.22 0.85
C LEU A 70 -8.25 -8.51 -0.50
N VAL A 71 -7.03 -8.15 -0.92
CA VAL A 71 -6.78 -7.51 -2.22
C VAL A 71 -7.14 -8.44 -3.39
N PHE A 72 -6.81 -9.73 -3.30
CA PHE A 72 -7.19 -10.70 -4.34
C PHE A 72 -8.70 -10.93 -4.38
N ALA A 73 -9.37 -11.02 -3.23
CA ALA A 73 -10.83 -11.14 -3.17
C ALA A 73 -11.51 -9.92 -3.84
N LEU A 74 -11.01 -8.71 -3.58
CA LEU A 74 -11.49 -7.50 -4.24
C LEU A 74 -11.16 -7.49 -5.74
N GLY A 75 -10.01 -8.02 -6.14
CA GLY A 75 -9.66 -8.18 -7.56
C GLY A 75 -10.64 -9.06 -8.32
N LEU A 76 -11.11 -10.15 -7.70
CA LEU A 76 -12.17 -10.98 -8.26
C LEU A 76 -13.48 -10.20 -8.39
N LEU A 77 -13.89 -9.45 -7.35
CA LEU A 77 -15.10 -8.62 -7.42
C LEU A 77 -15.02 -7.56 -8.52
N VAL A 78 -13.86 -6.91 -8.67
CA VAL A 78 -13.62 -5.93 -9.74
C VAL A 78 -13.74 -6.60 -11.10
N THR A 79 -13.18 -7.81 -11.26
CA THR A 79 -13.25 -8.57 -12.52
C THR A 79 -14.69 -8.94 -12.86
N LEU A 80 -15.43 -9.48 -11.88
CA LEU A 80 -16.86 -9.80 -12.04
C LEU A 80 -17.69 -8.56 -12.37
N TYR A 81 -17.45 -7.43 -11.71
CA TYR A 81 -18.14 -6.18 -12.00
C TYR A 81 -17.96 -5.75 -13.45
N PHE A 82 -16.75 -5.83 -13.99
CA PHE A 82 -16.48 -5.47 -15.38
C PHE A 82 -17.12 -6.46 -16.36
N ASP A 83 -17.08 -7.76 -16.07
CA ASP A 83 -17.72 -8.80 -16.88
C ASP A 83 -19.25 -8.61 -16.96
N PHE A 84 -19.90 -8.42 -15.81
CA PHE A 84 -21.34 -8.15 -15.74
C PHE A 84 -21.75 -6.83 -16.40
N SER A 85 -20.87 -5.83 -16.41
CA SER A 85 -21.17 -4.53 -17.04
C SER A 85 -21.24 -4.59 -18.57
N LYS A 86 -20.93 -5.74 -19.20
CA LYS A 86 -20.81 -5.94 -20.67
C LYS A 86 -19.92 -4.91 -21.37
N LYS A 87 -19.09 -4.19 -20.62
CA LYS A 87 -18.14 -3.23 -21.16
C LYS A 87 -16.97 -4.05 -21.70
N THR A 88 -16.63 -3.84 -22.97
CA THR A 88 -15.40 -4.37 -23.57
C THR A 88 -14.19 -3.63 -22.99
N VAL A 89 -13.87 -3.93 -21.73
CA VAL A 89 -12.78 -3.28 -21.01
C VAL A 89 -11.51 -4.08 -21.26
N LYS A 90 -10.48 -3.38 -21.76
CA LYS A 90 -9.14 -3.96 -21.91
C LYS A 90 -8.63 -4.45 -20.55
N ALA A 91 -8.07 -5.65 -20.49
CA ALA A 91 -7.52 -6.26 -19.26
C ALA A 91 -6.58 -5.30 -18.49
N ASN A 92 -5.76 -4.53 -19.21
CA ASN A 92 -4.87 -3.52 -18.62
C ASN A 92 -5.60 -2.48 -17.76
N LYS A 93 -6.83 -2.10 -18.14
CA LYS A 93 -7.64 -1.13 -17.40
C LYS A 93 -8.20 -1.75 -16.12
N VAL A 94 -8.64 -3.02 -16.18
CA VAL A 94 -9.10 -3.77 -14.99
C VAL A 94 -7.95 -3.92 -14.00
N PHE A 95 -6.78 -4.35 -14.48
CA PHE A 95 -5.57 -4.50 -13.65
C PHE A 95 -5.13 -3.17 -13.01
N SER A 96 -5.14 -2.07 -13.77
CA SER A 96 -4.82 -0.74 -13.24
C SER A 96 -5.80 -0.29 -12.14
N VAL A 97 -7.10 -0.57 -12.29
CA VAL A 97 -8.10 -0.28 -11.24
C VAL A 97 -7.86 -1.14 -10.01
N TRP A 98 -7.59 -2.43 -10.20
CA TRP A 98 -7.28 -3.34 -9.10
C TRP A 98 -6.05 -2.91 -8.31
N LEU A 99 -4.94 -2.56 -8.97
CA LEU A 99 -3.73 -2.06 -8.29
C LEU A 99 -3.98 -0.77 -7.51
N LYS A 100 -4.78 0.16 -8.03
CA LYS A 100 -5.15 1.39 -7.31
C LYS A 100 -5.98 1.10 -6.05
N ILE A 101 -6.93 0.17 -6.14
CA ILE A 101 -7.73 -0.27 -4.98
C ILE A 101 -6.82 -0.93 -3.95
N ALA A 102 -5.92 -1.82 -4.40
CA ALA A 102 -4.94 -2.46 -3.54
C ALA A 102 -4.12 -1.40 -2.79
N PHE A 103 -3.53 -0.45 -3.52
CA PHE A 103 -2.75 0.63 -2.92
C PHE A 103 -3.54 1.42 -1.86
N ILE A 104 -4.77 1.85 -2.17
CA ILE A 104 -5.60 2.62 -1.23
C ILE A 104 -5.84 1.83 0.06
N ILE A 105 -6.21 0.56 -0.06
CA ILE A 105 -6.48 -0.30 1.10
C ILE A 105 -5.21 -0.56 1.89
N GLY A 106 -4.09 -0.80 1.21
CA GLY A 106 -2.80 -1.00 1.84
C GLY A 106 -2.38 0.25 2.62
N PHE A 107 -2.63 1.43 2.05
CA PHE A 107 -2.32 2.70 2.66
C PHE A 107 -3.17 2.94 3.91
N ILE A 108 -4.49 2.71 3.81
CA ILE A 108 -5.40 2.79 4.97
C ILE A 108 -4.96 1.82 6.06
N MET A 109 -4.70 0.57 5.72
CA MET A 109 -4.29 -0.44 6.70
C MET A 109 -2.95 -0.08 7.34
N TYR A 110 -1.99 0.40 6.56
CA TYR A 110 -0.70 0.86 7.05
C TYR A 110 -0.86 1.94 8.12
N TYR A 111 -1.60 3.03 7.82
CA TYR A 111 -1.81 4.11 8.78
C TYR A 111 -2.71 3.71 9.95
N ALA A 112 -3.61 2.74 9.77
CA ALA A 112 -4.34 2.15 10.89
C ALA A 112 -3.40 1.42 11.86
N ILE A 113 -2.41 0.68 11.36
CA ILE A 113 -1.38 0.02 12.18
C ILE A 113 -0.52 1.08 12.89
N VAL A 114 -0.10 2.14 12.19
CA VAL A 114 0.63 3.27 12.79
C VAL A 114 -0.18 3.91 13.92
N ALA A 115 -1.45 4.23 13.68
CA ALA A 115 -2.34 4.82 14.69
C ALA A 115 -2.53 3.89 15.89
N ALA A 116 -2.77 2.60 15.67
CA ALA A 116 -2.90 1.60 16.73
C ALA A 116 -1.63 1.51 17.58
N ARG A 117 -0.45 1.57 16.94
CA ARG A 117 0.84 1.57 17.62
C ARG A 117 1.07 2.82 18.46
N LEU A 118 0.71 4.00 17.94
CA LEU A 118 0.75 5.26 18.68
C LEU A 118 -0.17 5.21 19.91
N VAL A 119 -1.38 4.68 19.76
CA VAL A 119 -2.34 4.52 20.88
C VAL A 119 -1.81 3.54 21.92
N GLN A 120 -1.25 2.40 21.52
CA GLN A 120 -0.64 1.44 22.45
C GLN A 120 0.45 2.12 23.28
N ARG A 121 1.35 2.88 22.63
CA ARG A 121 2.45 3.57 23.28
C ARG A 121 1.98 4.68 24.25
N ILE A 122 0.91 5.39 23.93
CA ILE A 122 0.33 6.41 24.82
C ILE A 122 -0.34 5.75 26.04
N ARG A 123 -0.92 4.55 25.88
CA ARG A 123 -1.65 3.84 26.95
C ARG A 123 -0.77 2.98 27.86
N GLY A 124 0.48 2.70 27.47
CA GLY A 124 1.42 1.87 28.23
C GLY A 124 1.49 0.46 27.66
#